data_AF-A0AAQ3RW96-F1
#
_entry.id   AF-A0AAQ3RW96-F1
#
_cell.length_a   1.000
_cell.length_b   1.000
_cell.length_c   1.000
_cell.angle_alpha   90.00
_cell.angle_beta   90.00
_cell.angle_gamma   90.00
#
_symmetry.space_group_name_H-M   'P 1'
#
loop_
_entity.id
_entity.type
_entity.pdbx_description
1 polymer ?
#
loop_
_entity_poly.entity_id
_entity_poly.type
_entity_poly.pdbx_seq_one_letter_code
_entity_poly.pdbx_strand_id
1 'polypeptide(L)'
;MSMENAVLSRAGMIVNSSRFFLRKVTPDRQDRADGAGHSWNSSKTATASSNGPPKSSMTAPTNTAVMSRSYRFNIVVTANPHNVEHMLKTRFENYPKGERFIHPLQDLLGNGIFNSDSELWKVQRKVASYEFTTSSLRNFIVNSITTELQTRLLPILSKASQTNRVLDLQNLLERFSFDNICKLAFNVDPACLGGDCTAGTDFMSAFEDATKLSSERRLRESITTVHEFADSIIRSRLEAKEHTRDDEDLLSRFSRTKESSPEFLCDVVISFILAGRDSTSSALTWCFWILSSRPHNGVCRTESPFRFPVFHAGPRMCLGKEMAYVQMKSIAASVVEKFEIEAADRDTCPEHLLL
;
A
#
# COMPACT_ATOMS: atom_id res chain seq x y z
N MET A 1 -10.58 -1.49 3.90
CA MET A 1 -9.96 -0.25 4.40
C MET A 1 -9.60 0.56 3.17
N SER A 2 -10.21 1.72 3.01
CA SER A 2 -10.10 2.58 1.83
C SER A 2 -8.74 3.30 1.82
N MET A 3 -8.16 3.57 0.64
CA MET A 3 -7.04 4.53 0.50
C MET A 3 -7.37 5.90 1.10
N GLU A 4 -8.65 6.29 1.09
CA GLU A 4 -9.14 7.53 1.71
C GLU A 4 -9.02 7.48 3.25
N ASN A 5 -9.01 6.28 3.85
CA ASN A 5 -8.64 6.11 5.26
C ASN A 5 -7.12 5.94 5.44
N ALA A 6 -6.37 5.51 4.42
CA ALA A 6 -4.92 5.33 4.51
C ALA A 6 -4.19 6.68 4.63
N VAL A 7 -4.61 7.70 3.87
CA VAL A 7 -4.02 9.05 3.94
C VAL A 7 -4.24 9.72 5.31
N LEU A 8 -5.36 9.42 5.98
CA LEU A 8 -5.69 9.92 7.32
C LEU A 8 -5.18 9.01 8.45
N SER A 9 -4.61 7.83 8.15
CA SER A 9 -4.23 6.83 9.16
C SER A 9 -2.79 6.34 9.05
N ARG A 10 -1.82 7.26 8.96
CA ARG A 10 -0.48 6.92 9.48
C ARG A 10 -0.54 6.53 10.97
N ALA A 11 -1.59 6.95 11.67
CA ALA A 11 -1.94 6.47 13.02
C ALA A 11 -2.51 5.03 13.05
N GLY A 12 -2.83 4.40 11.91
CA GLY A 12 -3.60 3.14 11.83
C GLY A 12 -2.92 1.95 11.15
N MET A 13 -1.77 2.14 10.49
CA MET A 13 -1.11 1.10 9.68
C MET A 13 0.35 0.82 10.04
N ILE A 14 0.90 1.47 11.06
CA ILE A 14 2.26 1.18 11.50
C ILE A 14 2.25 -0.14 12.28
N VAL A 15 2.90 -1.15 11.71
CA VAL A 15 3.15 -2.41 12.41
C VAL A 15 4.23 -2.14 13.46
N ASN A 16 3.86 -2.04 14.74
CA ASN A 16 4.81 -1.92 15.84
C ASN A 16 5.76 -3.14 15.98
N SER A 17 5.54 -4.21 15.20
CA SER A 17 6.38 -5.42 15.10
C SER A 17 6.83 -5.66 13.65
N SER A 18 7.57 -4.71 13.07
CA SER A 18 8.13 -4.81 11.70
C SER A 18 9.49 -5.51 11.64
N ARG A 19 10.02 -5.99 12.77
CA ARG A 19 11.38 -6.54 12.90
C ARG A 19 11.40 -8.05 12.72
N PHE A 20 12.28 -8.55 11.84
CA PHE A 20 12.36 -9.96 11.49
C PHE A 20 13.80 -10.46 11.39
N PHE A 21 13.99 -11.72 11.80
CA PHE A 21 15.14 -12.55 11.48
C PHE A 21 14.83 -13.41 10.25
N LEU A 22 15.84 -13.68 9.43
CA LEU A 22 15.74 -14.56 8.28
C LEU A 22 16.80 -15.65 8.32
N ARG A 23 16.41 -16.91 8.08
CA ARG A 23 17.32 -18.04 7.89
C ARG A 23 17.09 -18.65 6.51
N LYS A 24 18.13 -19.01 5.77
CA LYS A 24 17.94 -19.70 4.49
C LYS A 24 17.31 -21.08 4.72
N VAL A 25 16.33 -21.43 3.90
CA VAL A 25 15.77 -22.80 3.87
C VAL A 25 16.88 -23.74 3.41
N THR A 26 17.13 -24.81 4.17
CA THR A 26 18.12 -25.84 3.80
C THR A 26 17.44 -26.97 3.03
N PRO A 27 18.08 -27.54 1.98
CA PRO A 27 17.47 -28.59 1.16
C PRO A 27 17.05 -29.85 1.93
N ASP A 28 17.67 -30.12 3.08
CA ASP A 28 17.49 -31.35 3.87
C ASP A 28 16.16 -31.43 4.64
N ARG A 29 15.30 -30.41 4.52
CA ARG A 29 13.98 -30.38 5.18
C ARG A 29 12.79 -30.50 4.22
N GLN A 30 13.01 -30.54 2.90
CA GLN A 30 11.92 -30.68 1.92
C GLN A 30 11.19 -32.04 2.06
N ASP A 31 11.85 -33.05 2.63
CA ASP A 31 11.35 -34.45 2.70
C ASP A 31 10.82 -34.90 4.08
N ARG A 32 10.65 -34.00 5.06
CA ARG A 32 10.03 -34.35 6.36
C ARG A 32 8.64 -33.76 6.55
N ALA A 33 7.81 -33.83 5.52
CA ALA A 33 6.37 -33.59 5.66
C ALA A 33 5.62 -34.78 6.30
N ASP A 34 6.24 -35.96 6.39
CA ASP A 34 5.62 -37.15 6.98
C ASP A 34 6.50 -37.78 8.06
N GLY A 35 6.03 -37.74 9.31
CA GLY A 35 6.45 -38.68 10.36
C GLY A 35 7.69 -38.31 11.18
N ALA A 36 7.55 -37.37 12.13
CA ALA A 36 8.26 -37.45 13.40
C ALA A 36 7.53 -36.63 14.47
N GLY A 37 6.80 -37.31 15.34
CA GLY A 37 6.26 -36.72 16.55
C GLY A 37 7.39 -36.14 17.40
N HIS A 38 7.36 -34.84 17.63
CA HIS A 38 8.13 -34.21 18.69
C HIS A 38 7.12 -33.77 19.75
N SER A 39 7.06 -34.57 20.82
CA SER A 39 6.31 -34.25 22.03
C SER A 39 6.89 -32.97 22.63
N TRP A 40 6.17 -31.86 22.52
CA TRP A 40 6.42 -30.68 23.35
C TRP A 40 5.54 -30.78 24.58
N ASN A 41 6.18 -30.90 25.74
CA ASN A 41 5.55 -30.97 27.06
C ASN A 41 4.62 -29.77 27.28
N SER A 42 3.32 -30.05 27.33
CA SER A 42 2.27 -29.13 27.74
C SER A 42 2.23 -29.01 29.26
N SER A 43 3.00 -28.10 29.82
CA SER A 43 2.80 -27.69 31.20
C SER A 43 3.25 -26.25 31.41
N LYS A 44 2.32 -25.34 31.11
CA LYS A 44 2.11 -24.06 31.80
C LYS A 44 0.73 -23.55 31.39
N THR A 45 -0.28 -24.03 32.11
CA THR A 45 -1.61 -23.43 32.18
C THR A 45 -1.48 -22.03 32.79
N ALA A 46 -1.29 -21.02 31.94
CA ALA A 46 -1.51 -19.64 32.34
C ALA A 46 -3.01 -19.37 32.25
N THR A 47 -3.68 -19.39 33.40
CA THR A 47 -5.01 -18.84 33.59
C THR A 47 -4.97 -17.34 33.27
N ALA A 48 -5.34 -16.98 32.04
CA ALA A 48 -5.53 -15.58 31.66
C ALA A 48 -6.80 -15.08 32.35
N SER A 49 -6.62 -14.30 33.42
CA SER A 49 -7.72 -13.59 34.06
C SER A 49 -8.34 -12.63 33.05
N SER A 50 -9.61 -12.86 32.75
CA SER A 50 -10.44 -12.01 31.91
C SER A 50 -10.68 -10.67 32.59
N ASN A 51 -9.81 -9.69 32.38
CA ASN A 51 -10.08 -8.28 32.67
C ASN A 51 -9.32 -7.43 31.65
N GLY A 52 -9.76 -7.50 30.40
CA GLY A 52 -9.44 -6.50 29.38
C GLY A 52 -10.45 -5.33 29.44
N PRO A 53 -10.05 -4.10 29.06
CA PRO A 53 -10.94 -2.95 29.00
C PRO A 53 -12.09 -3.19 27.97
N PRO A 54 -13.20 -2.44 28.04
CA PRO A 54 -14.43 -2.80 27.34
C PRO A 54 -14.22 -2.80 25.83
N LYS A 55 -14.61 -3.92 25.20
CA LYS A 55 -14.74 -4.05 23.74
C LYS A 55 -15.66 -2.95 23.22
N SER A 56 -15.13 -1.87 22.66
CA SER A 56 -15.91 -0.99 21.79
C SER A 56 -16.04 -1.62 20.40
N SER A 57 -16.54 -2.87 20.34
CA SER A 57 -17.18 -3.31 19.10
C SER A 57 -18.37 -2.38 18.90
N MET A 58 -18.58 -1.85 17.69
CA MET A 58 -19.88 -1.30 17.33
C MET A 58 -20.93 -2.42 17.53
N THR A 59 -21.51 -2.52 18.73
CA THR A 59 -22.58 -3.46 19.09
C THR A 59 -23.92 -2.98 18.53
N ALA A 60 -23.91 -2.44 17.30
CA ALA A 60 -25.13 -2.10 16.59
C ALA A 60 -25.63 -3.35 15.89
N PRO A 61 -26.90 -3.78 16.08
CA PRO A 61 -27.46 -4.97 15.44
C PRO A 61 -27.33 -4.98 13.91
N THR A 62 -27.23 -3.79 13.31
CA THR A 62 -27.11 -3.58 11.87
C THR A 62 -25.67 -3.44 11.38
N ASN A 63 -24.66 -3.49 12.26
CA ASN A 63 -23.28 -3.09 11.99
C ASN A 63 -23.17 -1.64 11.45
N THR A 64 -24.06 -0.75 11.88
CA THR A 64 -24.06 0.68 11.50
C THR A 64 -24.20 1.56 12.75
N ALA A 65 -23.35 2.57 12.88
CA ALA A 65 -23.38 3.54 13.96
C ALA A 65 -23.50 4.96 13.40
N VAL A 66 -24.22 5.81 14.13
CA VAL A 66 -24.35 7.23 13.83
C VAL A 66 -23.70 8.00 14.97
N MET A 67 -22.67 8.76 14.65
CA MET A 67 -22.02 9.67 15.58
C MET A 67 -22.43 11.10 15.25
N SER A 68 -23.23 11.70 16.12
CA SER A 68 -23.60 13.10 16.02
C SER A 68 -22.56 13.94 16.77
N ARG A 69 -21.89 14.84 16.05
CA ARG A 69 -21.00 15.83 16.68
C ARG A 69 -21.79 17.12 16.83
N SER A 70 -22.01 17.57 18.07
CA SER A 70 -22.87 18.71 18.40
C SER A 70 -22.63 19.90 17.46
N TYR A 71 -23.70 20.31 16.77
CA TYR A 71 -23.81 21.47 15.86
C TYR A 71 -22.98 21.49 14.56
N ARG A 72 -22.30 20.41 14.16
CA ARG A 72 -21.49 20.46 12.91
C ARG A 72 -21.91 19.46 11.83
N PHE A 73 -22.21 18.20 12.17
CA PHE A 73 -22.67 17.16 11.22
C PHE A 73 -22.87 15.80 11.91
N ASN A 74 -23.61 14.91 11.25
CA ASN A 74 -23.69 13.49 11.60
C ASN A 74 -22.69 12.69 10.75
N ILE A 75 -21.93 11.80 11.38
CA ILE A 75 -21.09 10.80 10.70
C ILE A 75 -21.80 9.46 10.81
N VAL A 76 -21.99 8.78 9.68
CA VAL A 76 -22.51 7.41 9.64
C VAL A 76 -21.35 6.48 9.30
N VAL A 77 -21.07 5.52 10.18
CA VAL A 77 -20.07 4.47 9.97
C VAL A 77 -20.81 3.14 9.81
N THR A 78 -20.52 2.39 8.75
CA THR A 78 -21.18 1.11 8.47
C THR A 78 -20.19 0.02 8.07
N ALA A 79 -20.33 -1.14 8.70
CA ALA A 79 -19.73 -2.41 8.29
C ALA A 79 -20.79 -3.40 7.76
N ASN A 80 -22.03 -2.94 7.51
CA ASN A 80 -23.07 -3.73 6.85
C ASN A 80 -22.77 -3.90 5.35
N PRO A 81 -22.61 -5.13 4.83
CA PRO A 81 -22.28 -5.35 3.42
C PRO A 81 -23.28 -4.77 2.42
N HIS A 82 -24.57 -4.75 2.75
CA HIS A 82 -25.60 -4.18 1.87
C HIS A 82 -25.49 -2.66 1.77
N ASN A 83 -25.17 -1.98 2.89
CA ASN A 83 -24.92 -0.55 2.88
C ASN A 83 -23.64 -0.22 2.10
N VAL A 84 -22.58 -1.03 2.29
CA VAL A 84 -21.32 -0.87 1.56
C VAL A 84 -21.53 -1.08 0.06
N GLU A 85 -22.30 -2.08 -0.37
CA GLU A 85 -22.68 -2.26 -1.79
C GLU A 85 -23.50 -1.08 -2.30
N HIS A 86 -24.46 -0.61 -1.51
CA HIS A 86 -25.27 0.54 -1.89
C HIS A 86 -24.42 1.77 -2.14
N MET A 87 -23.47 2.06 -1.26
CA MET A 87 -22.58 3.21 -1.35
C MET A 87 -21.55 3.08 -2.48
N LEU A 88 -20.90 1.92 -2.58
CA LEU A 88 -19.78 1.75 -3.51
C LEU A 88 -20.22 1.36 -4.93
N LYS A 89 -21.47 0.91 -5.14
CA LYS A 89 -21.93 0.40 -6.43
C LYS A 89 -23.33 0.88 -6.81
N THR A 90 -24.35 0.59 -5.99
CA THR A 90 -25.75 0.77 -6.42
C THR A 90 -26.17 2.24 -6.57
N ARG A 91 -25.74 3.11 -5.65
CA ARG A 91 -26.04 4.55 -5.63
C ARG A 91 -24.76 5.36 -5.46
N PHE A 92 -23.71 4.97 -6.17
CA PHE A 92 -22.39 5.59 -6.08
C PHE A 92 -22.41 7.12 -6.18
N GLU A 93 -23.21 7.68 -7.09
CA GLU A 93 -23.31 9.14 -7.32
C GLU A 93 -23.86 9.92 -6.11
N ASN A 94 -24.54 9.26 -5.17
CA ASN A 94 -25.04 9.89 -3.94
C ASN A 94 -23.96 10.09 -2.87
N TYR A 95 -22.76 9.54 -3.06
CA TYR A 95 -21.69 9.52 -2.06
C TYR A 95 -20.40 10.16 -2.60
N PRO A 96 -20.40 11.47 -2.93
CA PRO A 96 -19.18 12.19 -3.25
C PRO A 96 -18.25 12.23 -2.02
N LYS A 97 -16.94 12.39 -2.24
CA LYS A 97 -15.99 12.61 -1.13
C LYS A 97 -16.29 13.93 -0.42
N GLY A 98 -16.61 14.95 -1.22
CA GLY A 98 -16.99 16.28 -0.78
C GLY A 98 -15.82 17.10 -0.23
N GLU A 99 -16.06 18.41 -0.08
CA GLU A 99 -15.07 19.43 0.31
C GLU A 99 -14.30 19.10 1.59
N ARG A 100 -14.93 18.43 2.54
CA ARG A 100 -14.28 18.07 3.81
C ARG A 100 -13.16 17.05 3.65
N PHE A 101 -13.27 16.19 2.66
CA PHE A 101 -12.23 15.23 2.31
C PHE A 101 -11.24 15.84 1.33
N ILE A 102 -11.74 16.60 0.35
CA ILE A 102 -10.93 17.15 -0.73
C ILE A 102 -9.99 18.27 -0.25
N HIS A 103 -10.52 19.23 0.51
CA HIS A 103 -9.78 20.43 0.87
C HIS A 103 -8.50 20.13 1.69
N PRO A 104 -8.46 19.20 2.68
CA PRO A 104 -7.23 18.92 3.42
C PRO A 104 -6.07 18.41 2.56
N LEU A 105 -6.37 17.73 1.46
CA LEU A 105 -5.36 17.15 0.58
C LEU A 105 -5.14 17.96 -0.69
N GLN A 106 -5.87 19.06 -0.88
CA GLN A 106 -5.79 19.91 -2.07
C GLN A 106 -4.38 20.42 -2.33
N ASP A 107 -3.63 20.76 -1.29
CA ASP A 107 -2.28 21.32 -1.45
C ASP A 107 -1.27 20.27 -1.96
N LEU A 108 -1.53 18.98 -1.75
CA LEU A 108 -0.65 17.87 -2.15
C LEU A 108 -1.16 17.12 -3.39
N LEU A 109 -2.45 16.83 -3.45
CA LEU A 109 -3.05 16.02 -4.50
C LEU A 109 -3.71 16.85 -5.59
N GLY A 110 -3.79 18.18 -5.40
CA GLY A 110 -4.47 19.10 -6.30
C GLY A 110 -5.83 18.56 -6.71
N ASN A 111 -6.01 18.38 -8.01
CA ASN A 111 -7.21 17.84 -8.62
C ASN A 111 -7.08 16.38 -9.05
N GLY A 112 -6.09 15.65 -8.51
CA GLY A 112 -5.81 14.26 -8.85
C GLY A 112 -6.95 13.30 -8.56
N ILE A 113 -6.79 12.04 -8.96
CA ILE A 113 -7.89 11.05 -9.00
C ILE A 113 -8.44 10.73 -7.61
N PHE A 114 -7.63 10.89 -6.56
CA PHE A 114 -8.08 10.73 -5.17
C PHE A 114 -8.74 11.98 -4.61
N ASN A 115 -8.48 13.15 -5.19
CA ASN A 115 -8.97 14.44 -4.70
C ASN A 115 -10.06 15.08 -5.58
N SER A 116 -10.57 14.33 -6.56
CA SER A 116 -11.66 14.77 -7.45
C SER A 116 -12.96 13.98 -7.23
N ASP A 117 -14.09 14.59 -7.58
CA ASP A 117 -15.43 13.99 -7.63
C ASP A 117 -16.04 14.14 -9.03
N SER A 118 -17.20 13.49 -9.25
CA SER A 118 -18.06 13.70 -10.42
C SER A 118 -17.35 13.50 -11.78
N GLU A 119 -17.59 14.39 -12.75
CA GLU A 119 -17.11 14.25 -14.13
C GLU A 119 -15.58 14.26 -14.24
N LEU A 120 -14.91 15.11 -13.46
CA LEU A 120 -13.45 15.15 -13.43
C LEU A 120 -12.87 13.79 -12.99
N TRP A 121 -13.41 13.23 -11.91
CA TRP A 121 -13.02 11.89 -11.46
C TRP A 121 -13.31 10.83 -12.54
N LYS A 122 -14.48 10.87 -13.19
CA LYS A 122 -14.85 9.91 -14.25
C LYS A 122 -13.86 9.94 -15.41
N VAL A 123 -13.43 11.12 -15.85
CA VAL A 123 -12.45 11.30 -16.94
C VAL A 123 -11.10 10.70 -16.55
N GLN A 124 -10.53 11.12 -15.42
CA GLN A 124 -9.25 10.61 -14.94
C GLN A 124 -9.29 9.09 -14.73
N ARG A 125 -10.39 8.60 -14.14
CA ARG A 125 -10.61 7.19 -13.86
C ARG A 125 -10.70 6.35 -15.13
N LYS A 126 -11.36 6.86 -16.17
CA LYS A 126 -11.49 6.17 -17.46
C LYS A 126 -10.13 6.02 -18.14
N VAL A 127 -9.33 7.09 -18.17
CA VAL A 127 -7.97 7.07 -18.72
C VAL A 127 -7.11 6.07 -17.94
N ALA A 128 -7.06 6.21 -16.61
CA ALA A 128 -6.28 5.31 -15.76
C ALA A 128 -6.72 3.84 -15.93
N SER A 129 -8.03 3.57 -15.94
CA SER A 129 -8.54 2.21 -16.09
C SER A 129 -8.15 1.56 -17.41
N TYR A 130 -8.09 2.32 -18.51
CA TYR A 130 -7.62 1.80 -19.78
C TYR A 130 -6.14 1.40 -19.67
N GLU A 131 -5.31 2.27 -19.10
CA GLU A 131 -3.87 2.03 -19.02
C GLU A 131 -3.51 0.78 -18.21
N PHE A 132 -4.12 0.60 -17.04
CA PHE A 132 -3.92 -0.57 -16.17
C PHE A 132 -4.43 -1.91 -16.76
N THR A 133 -5.17 -1.87 -17.88
CA THR A 133 -5.61 -3.10 -18.58
C THR A 133 -4.71 -3.52 -19.73
N THR A 134 -3.79 -2.65 -20.16
CA THR A 134 -2.91 -2.94 -21.30
C THR A 134 -1.88 -4.03 -20.98
N SER A 135 -1.66 -4.96 -21.93
CA SER A 135 -0.67 -6.04 -21.76
C SER A 135 0.76 -5.51 -21.63
N SER A 136 1.07 -4.40 -22.32
CA SER A 136 2.41 -3.80 -22.25
C SER A 136 2.75 -3.31 -20.85
N LEU A 137 1.83 -2.59 -20.20
CA LEU A 137 2.03 -2.12 -18.83
C LEU A 137 2.14 -3.29 -17.85
N ARG A 138 1.34 -4.36 -18.03
CA ARG A 138 1.44 -5.57 -17.20
C ARG A 138 2.80 -6.26 -17.33
N ASN A 139 3.31 -6.39 -18.55
CA ASN A 139 4.62 -6.98 -18.80
C ASN A 139 5.73 -6.11 -18.21
N PHE A 140 5.64 -4.79 -18.38
CA PHE A 140 6.55 -3.84 -17.76
C PHE A 140 6.58 -4.00 -16.23
N ILE A 141 5.42 -4.00 -15.58
CA ILE A 141 5.27 -4.22 -14.13
C ILE A 141 5.94 -5.52 -13.68
N VAL A 142 5.63 -6.65 -14.35
CA VAL A 142 6.21 -7.95 -14.00
C VAL A 142 7.74 -7.93 -14.13
N ASN A 143 8.26 -7.33 -15.19
CA ASN A 143 9.69 -7.21 -15.41
C ASN A 143 10.37 -6.31 -14.38
N SER A 144 9.77 -5.16 -14.05
CA SER A 144 10.28 -4.23 -13.03
C SER A 144 10.34 -4.91 -11.66
N ILE A 145 9.24 -5.57 -11.24
CA ILE A 145 9.16 -6.28 -9.96
C ILE A 145 10.19 -7.40 -9.91
N THR A 146 10.29 -8.21 -10.98
CA THR A 146 11.23 -9.34 -11.04
C THR A 146 12.67 -8.87 -10.94
N THR A 147 13.01 -7.80 -11.67
CA THR A 147 14.35 -7.19 -11.65
C THR A 147 14.68 -6.65 -10.27
N GLU A 148 13.79 -5.85 -9.68
CA GLU A 148 13.99 -5.27 -8.34
C GLU A 148 14.16 -6.35 -7.27
N LEU A 149 13.35 -7.41 -7.39
CA LEU A 149 13.36 -8.53 -6.46
C LEU A 149 14.67 -9.32 -6.54
N GLN A 150 15.13 -9.64 -7.75
CA GLN A 150 16.35 -10.44 -7.97
C GLN A 150 17.64 -9.65 -7.71
N THR A 151 17.68 -8.37 -8.09
CA THR A 151 18.90 -7.55 -8.06
C THR A 151 19.12 -6.82 -6.75
N ARG A 152 18.05 -6.51 -6.00
CA ARG A 152 18.13 -5.74 -4.74
C ARG A 152 17.57 -6.48 -3.54
N LEU A 153 16.27 -6.83 -3.58
CA LEU A 153 15.59 -7.37 -2.39
C LEU A 153 16.20 -8.70 -1.91
N LEU A 154 16.27 -9.71 -2.78
CA LEU A 154 16.80 -11.03 -2.43
C LEU A 154 18.27 -11.02 -1.99
N PRO A 155 19.16 -10.23 -2.61
CA PRO A 155 20.52 -10.01 -2.11
C PRO A 155 20.57 -9.43 -0.70
N ILE A 156 19.75 -8.42 -0.38
CA ILE A 156 19.68 -7.83 0.96
C ILE A 156 19.24 -8.87 1.98
N LEU A 157 18.17 -9.62 1.69
CA LEU A 157 17.67 -10.68 2.57
C LEU A 157 18.72 -11.80 2.75
N SER A 158 19.40 -12.20 1.67
CA SER A 158 20.47 -13.20 1.71
C SER A 158 21.64 -12.78 2.60
N LYS A 159 22.08 -11.52 2.48
CA LYS A 159 23.16 -10.96 3.29
C LYS A 159 22.75 -10.87 4.76
N ALA A 160 21.52 -10.43 5.04
CA ALA A 160 21.01 -10.36 6.41
C ALA A 160 20.93 -11.75 7.05
N SER A 161 20.53 -12.76 6.28
CA SER A 161 20.48 -14.15 6.75
C SER A 161 21.87 -14.71 7.10
N GLN A 162 22.89 -14.41 6.29
CA GLN A 162 24.28 -14.82 6.56
C GLN A 162 24.89 -14.12 7.77
N THR A 163 24.50 -12.87 8.02
CA THR A 163 25.03 -12.04 9.10
C THR A 163 24.16 -12.07 10.36
N ASN A 164 23.10 -12.89 10.37
CA ASN A 164 22.11 -12.98 11.44
C ASN A 164 21.56 -11.60 11.88
N ARG A 165 21.37 -10.70 10.91
CA ARG A 165 20.93 -9.33 11.14
C ARG A 165 19.41 -9.25 11.17
N VAL A 166 18.86 -8.53 12.15
CA VAL A 166 17.45 -8.15 12.21
C VAL A 166 17.17 -7.08 11.15
N LEU A 167 16.13 -7.30 10.35
CA LEU A 167 15.65 -6.33 9.38
C LEU A 167 14.29 -5.77 9.78
N ASP A 168 14.09 -4.48 9.51
CA ASP A 168 12.75 -3.89 9.46
C ASP A 168 12.16 -4.18 8.06
N LEU A 169 11.24 -5.14 7.98
CA LEU A 169 10.59 -5.50 6.71
C LEU A 169 9.63 -4.43 6.22
N GLN A 170 9.00 -3.66 7.11
CA GLN A 170 8.13 -2.56 6.71
C GLN A 170 8.93 -1.52 5.92
N ASN A 171 10.03 -1.05 6.50
CA ASN A 171 10.90 -0.07 5.85
C ASN A 171 11.52 -0.60 4.55
N LEU A 172 11.91 -1.88 4.51
CA LEU A 172 12.46 -2.52 3.31
C LEU A 172 11.41 -2.59 2.18
N LEU A 173 10.19 -3.02 2.51
CA LEU A 173 9.10 -3.20 1.55
C LEU A 173 8.50 -1.87 1.09
N GLU A 174 8.53 -0.83 1.91
CA GLU A 174 8.18 0.54 1.51
C GLU A 174 9.15 1.07 0.46
N ARG A 175 10.47 0.93 0.67
CA ARG A 175 11.49 1.33 -0.32
C ARG A 175 11.35 0.53 -1.60
N PHE A 176 11.15 -0.79 -1.50
CA PHE A 176 10.86 -1.63 -2.66
C PHE A 176 9.63 -1.15 -3.44
N SER A 177 8.53 -0.84 -2.73
CA SER A 177 7.28 -0.41 -3.37
C SER A 177 7.41 0.99 -3.98
N PHE A 178 8.20 1.86 -3.35
CA PHE A 178 8.52 3.19 -3.85
C PHE A 178 9.34 3.13 -5.15
N ASP A 179 10.39 2.31 -5.19
CA ASP A 179 11.19 2.12 -6.40
C ASP A 179 10.32 1.61 -7.57
N ASN A 180 9.43 0.65 -7.31
CA ASN A 180 8.54 0.09 -8.33
C ASN A 180 7.47 1.09 -8.81
N ILE A 181 6.84 1.85 -7.91
CA ILE A 181 5.82 2.81 -8.32
C ILE A 181 6.45 3.99 -9.07
N CYS A 182 7.65 4.42 -8.70
CA CYS A 182 8.38 5.44 -9.44
C CYS A 182 8.80 4.94 -10.83
N LYS A 183 9.27 3.69 -10.96
CA LYS A 183 9.52 3.06 -12.26
C LYS A 183 8.25 2.97 -13.11
N LEU A 184 7.11 2.64 -12.52
CA LEU A 184 5.84 2.53 -13.24
C LEU A 184 5.29 3.89 -13.68
N ALA A 185 5.22 4.83 -12.75
CA ALA A 185 4.61 6.13 -12.98
C ALA A 185 5.48 7.01 -13.89
N PHE A 186 6.80 6.88 -13.76
CA PHE A 186 7.75 7.82 -14.33
C PHE A 186 8.86 7.20 -15.16
N ASN A 187 9.01 5.88 -15.13
CA ASN A 187 10.18 5.19 -15.67
C ASN A 187 11.49 5.77 -15.10
N VAL A 188 11.47 6.16 -13.82
CA VAL A 188 12.61 6.63 -13.03
C VAL A 188 12.88 5.62 -11.92
N ASP A 189 14.14 5.23 -11.75
CA ASP A 189 14.59 4.39 -10.64
C ASP A 189 15.19 5.27 -9.53
N PRO A 190 14.48 5.51 -8.41
CA PRO A 190 15.02 6.30 -7.31
C PRO A 190 16.04 5.51 -6.46
N ALA A 191 16.18 4.20 -6.68
CA ALA A 191 17.13 3.32 -6.02
C ALA A 191 17.10 3.32 -4.48
N CYS A 192 15.97 3.67 -3.86
CA CYS A 192 15.84 3.78 -2.41
C CYS A 192 16.16 2.45 -1.69
N LEU A 193 15.88 1.31 -2.31
CA LEU A 193 16.20 0.00 -1.76
C LEU A 193 17.71 -0.33 -1.82
N GLY A 194 18.41 0.17 -2.84
CA GLY A 194 19.84 -0.07 -3.09
C GLY A 194 20.76 0.53 -2.03
N GLY A 195 20.28 1.54 -1.30
CA GLY A 195 20.98 2.15 -0.17
C GLY A 195 22.14 3.08 -0.57
N ASP A 196 22.22 3.46 -1.83
CA ASP A 196 22.96 4.65 -2.26
C ASP A 196 22.14 5.86 -1.81
N CYS A 197 22.49 6.46 -0.67
CA CYS A 197 21.85 7.65 -0.10
C CYS A 197 21.83 8.84 -1.09
N THR A 198 20.96 8.79 -2.08
CA THR A 198 20.81 9.72 -3.19
C THR A 198 19.46 10.44 -3.09
N ALA A 199 19.23 11.38 -4.00
CA ALA A 199 18.01 12.21 -4.11
C ALA A 199 16.68 11.42 -4.03
N GLY A 200 16.67 10.12 -4.36
CA GLY A 200 15.48 9.27 -4.22
C GLY A 200 15.03 9.10 -2.76
N THR A 201 15.98 8.96 -1.83
CA THR A 201 15.67 8.83 -0.39
C THR A 201 15.15 10.15 0.19
N ASP A 202 15.75 11.27 -0.22
CA ASP A 202 15.29 12.61 0.18
C ASP A 202 13.89 12.88 -0.35
N PHE A 203 13.60 12.51 -1.60
CA PHE A 203 12.27 12.60 -2.16
C PHE A 203 11.27 11.70 -1.43
N MET A 204 11.63 10.46 -1.10
CA MET A 204 10.77 9.57 -0.32
C MET A 204 10.42 10.17 1.05
N SER A 205 11.41 10.74 1.75
CA SER A 205 11.20 11.42 3.04
C SER A 205 10.32 12.65 2.90
N ALA A 206 10.61 13.52 1.91
CA ALA A 206 9.81 14.71 1.66
C ALA A 206 8.35 14.36 1.32
N PHE A 207 8.12 13.28 0.58
CA PHE A 207 6.79 12.78 0.26
C PHE A 207 6.02 12.30 1.50
N GLU A 208 6.69 11.59 2.42
CA GLU A 208 6.08 11.20 3.70
C GLU A 208 5.69 12.41 4.54
N ASP A 209 6.61 13.37 4.64
CA ASP A 209 6.39 14.59 5.41
C ASP A 209 5.24 15.38 4.81
N ALA A 210 5.21 15.58 3.49
CA ALA A 210 4.13 16.26 2.81
C ALA A 210 2.77 15.57 3.02
N THR A 211 2.72 14.23 2.98
CA THR A 211 1.50 13.46 3.23
C THR A 211 1.01 13.62 4.67
N LYS A 212 1.92 13.52 5.64
CA LYS A 212 1.60 13.68 7.07
C LYS A 212 1.17 15.12 7.37
N LEU A 213 1.91 16.10 6.87
CA LEU A 213 1.65 17.52 7.10
C LEU A 213 0.35 18.00 6.44
N SER A 214 0.01 17.47 5.26
CA SER A 214 -1.26 17.78 4.58
C SER A 214 -2.45 17.21 5.35
N SER A 215 -2.32 15.99 5.89
CA SER A 215 -3.38 15.37 6.71
C SER A 215 -3.51 16.01 8.11
N GLU A 216 -2.43 16.50 8.70
CA GLU A 216 -2.40 17.17 10.01
C GLU A 216 -2.61 18.71 9.94
N ARG A 217 -2.65 19.26 8.71
CA ARG A 217 -2.67 20.69 8.36
C ARG A 217 -1.70 21.57 9.14
N ARG A 218 -0.41 21.40 8.84
CA ARG A 218 0.63 22.45 8.92
C ARG A 218 1.57 22.35 7.71
N LEU A 219 1.78 23.47 6.99
CA LEU A 219 2.96 23.84 6.15
C LEU A 219 2.91 23.77 4.61
N ARG A 220 3.71 24.70 4.03
CA ARG A 220 4.02 25.00 2.62
C ARG A 220 5.34 24.37 2.11
N GLU A 221 6.33 24.09 2.97
CA GLU A 221 7.72 23.76 2.54
C GLU A 221 7.88 22.34 1.96
N SER A 222 7.37 21.29 2.62
CA SER A 222 7.48 19.90 2.12
C SER A 222 6.73 19.68 0.80
N ILE A 223 5.63 20.42 0.59
CA ILE A 223 4.84 20.39 -0.65
C ILE A 223 5.66 20.93 -1.80
N THR A 224 6.42 22.01 -1.58
CA THR A 224 7.32 22.57 -2.59
C THR A 224 8.33 21.52 -3.06
N THR A 225 8.98 20.77 -2.16
CA THR A 225 9.94 19.72 -2.56
C THR A 225 9.28 18.60 -3.36
N VAL A 226 8.07 18.15 -2.98
CA VAL A 226 7.34 17.11 -3.73
C VAL A 226 6.97 17.60 -5.12
N HIS A 227 6.44 18.81 -5.23
CA HIS A 227 6.07 19.42 -6.51
C HIS A 227 7.31 19.68 -7.37
N GLU A 228 8.42 20.17 -6.80
CA GLU A 228 9.67 20.40 -7.53
C GLU A 228 10.23 19.10 -8.13
N PHE A 229 10.18 18.00 -7.39
CA PHE A 229 10.61 16.69 -7.89
C PHE A 229 9.68 16.18 -8.99
N ALA A 230 8.36 16.27 -8.80
CA ALA A 230 7.39 15.89 -9.82
C ALA A 230 7.52 16.75 -11.09
N ASP A 231 7.71 18.07 -10.95
CA ASP A 231 7.98 19.00 -12.04
C ASP A 231 9.32 18.70 -12.73
N SER A 232 10.34 18.28 -11.99
CA SER A 232 11.60 17.82 -12.57
C SER A 232 11.39 16.59 -13.43
N ILE A 233 10.59 15.61 -12.97
CA ILE A 233 10.27 14.43 -13.77
C ILE A 233 9.50 14.82 -15.04
N ILE A 234 8.50 15.68 -14.91
CA ILE A 234 7.68 16.12 -16.05
C ILE A 234 8.55 16.86 -17.07
N ARG A 235 9.43 17.77 -16.62
CA ARG A 235 10.37 18.49 -17.50
C ARG A 235 11.34 17.55 -18.20
N SER A 236 12.03 16.68 -17.46
CA SER A 236 12.96 15.71 -18.04
C SER A 236 12.28 14.78 -19.06
N ARG A 237 11.00 14.46 -18.86
CA ARG A 237 10.20 13.67 -19.80
C ARG A 237 9.74 14.46 -21.02
N LEU A 238 9.38 15.73 -20.86
CA LEU A 238 9.03 16.61 -21.98
C LEU A 238 10.24 16.89 -22.88
N GLU A 239 11.44 17.01 -22.31
CA GLU A 239 12.70 17.23 -23.05
C GLU A 239 13.20 15.94 -23.74
N ALA A 240 12.99 14.76 -23.14
CA ALA A 240 13.39 13.48 -23.74
C ALA A 240 12.54 13.03 -24.96
N LYS A 241 11.47 13.77 -25.29
CA LYS A 241 10.56 13.47 -26.42
C LYS A 241 11.20 13.53 -27.81
N GLU A 242 12.45 13.97 -27.93
CA GLU A 242 13.12 14.00 -29.25
C GLU A 242 13.70 12.66 -29.70
N HIS A 243 13.91 11.62 -28.87
CA HIS A 243 14.77 10.50 -29.30
C HIS A 243 14.45 9.03 -28.96
N THR A 244 13.33 8.63 -28.33
CA THR A 244 13.02 7.18 -28.21
C THR A 244 11.55 6.84 -28.35
N ARG A 245 11.28 5.70 -28.99
CA ARG A 245 9.97 5.23 -29.46
C ARG A 245 9.28 4.29 -28.46
N ASP A 246 9.70 4.31 -27.19
CA ASP A 246 9.33 3.33 -26.16
C ASP A 246 8.64 4.04 -24.97
N ASP A 247 7.44 4.56 -25.24
CA ASP A 247 6.58 5.29 -24.29
C ASP A 247 5.71 4.31 -23.48
N GLU A 248 6.32 3.51 -22.61
CA GLU A 248 5.62 2.49 -21.81
C GLU A 248 5.11 2.96 -20.45
N ASP A 249 5.57 4.13 -19.96
CA ASP A 249 5.20 4.65 -18.64
C ASP A 249 3.85 5.38 -18.59
N LEU A 250 3.28 5.48 -17.39
CA LEU A 250 1.94 6.02 -17.19
C LEU A 250 1.85 7.51 -17.57
N LEU A 251 2.86 8.31 -17.24
CA LEU A 251 2.91 9.74 -17.54
C LEU A 251 2.88 10.02 -19.05
N SER A 252 3.67 9.30 -19.82
CA SER A 252 3.73 9.43 -21.29
C SER A 252 2.37 9.17 -21.92
N ARG A 253 1.56 8.30 -21.33
CA ARG A 253 0.22 7.95 -21.83
C ARG A 253 -0.85 8.93 -21.38
N PHE A 254 -0.80 9.44 -20.14
CA PHE A 254 -1.66 10.54 -19.71
C PHE A 254 -1.42 11.83 -20.51
N SER A 255 -0.17 12.10 -20.87
CA SER A 255 0.22 13.27 -21.69
C SER A 255 -0.40 13.29 -23.10
N ARG A 256 -0.90 12.14 -23.60
CA ARG A 256 -1.59 12.03 -24.91
C ARG A 256 -3.08 12.33 -24.83
N THR A 257 -3.63 12.54 -23.64
CA THR A 257 -5.03 12.93 -23.45
C THR A 257 -5.22 14.43 -23.68
N LYS A 258 -6.47 14.90 -23.80
CA LYS A 258 -6.76 16.32 -24.07
C LYS A 258 -6.49 17.26 -22.88
N GLU A 259 -6.29 16.71 -21.69
CA GLU A 259 -5.96 17.44 -20.46
C GLU A 259 -4.53 17.07 -20.06
N SER A 260 -3.55 17.88 -20.50
CA SER A 260 -2.11 17.61 -20.33
C SER A 260 -1.38 18.80 -19.69
N SER A 261 -2.06 19.57 -18.81
CA SER A 261 -1.35 20.63 -18.09
C SER A 261 -0.29 20.00 -17.18
N PRO A 262 0.90 20.62 -17.03
CA PRO A 262 1.94 20.10 -16.15
C PRO A 262 1.45 19.87 -14.72
N GLU A 263 0.61 20.78 -14.21
CA GLU A 263 0.03 20.70 -12.87
C GLU A 263 -0.87 19.47 -12.72
N PHE A 264 -1.70 19.19 -13.73
CA PHE A 264 -2.56 18.02 -13.74
C PHE A 264 -1.77 16.71 -13.79
N LEU A 265 -0.71 16.66 -14.59
CA LEU A 265 0.17 15.48 -14.65
C LEU A 265 0.88 15.24 -13.31
N CYS A 266 1.28 16.31 -12.63
CA CYS A 266 1.86 16.28 -11.29
C CYS A 266 0.87 15.71 -10.26
N ASP A 267 -0.38 16.16 -10.27
CA ASP A 267 -1.45 15.66 -9.39
C ASP A 267 -1.73 14.16 -9.60
N VAL A 268 -1.77 13.72 -10.85
CA VAL A 268 -1.98 12.32 -11.24
C VAL A 268 -0.82 11.46 -10.72
N VAL A 269 0.39 11.96 -10.89
CA VAL A 269 1.62 11.34 -10.42
C VAL A 269 1.65 11.13 -8.91
N ILE A 270 1.43 12.20 -8.15
CA ILE A 270 1.49 12.18 -6.68
C ILE A 270 0.43 11.21 -6.17
N SER A 271 -0.75 11.22 -6.80
CA SER A 271 -1.83 10.27 -6.53
C SER A 271 -1.37 8.81 -6.68
N PHE A 272 -0.64 8.45 -7.74
CA PHE A 272 -0.19 7.08 -7.95
C PHE A 272 0.89 6.64 -6.96
N ILE A 273 1.86 7.51 -6.64
CA ILE A 273 2.89 7.24 -5.62
C ILE A 273 2.24 6.95 -4.27
N LEU A 274 1.28 7.80 -3.87
CA LEU A 274 0.53 7.65 -2.61
C LEU A 274 -0.22 6.32 -2.54
N ALA A 275 -0.79 5.87 -3.67
CA ALA A 275 -1.63 4.68 -3.72
C ALA A 275 -0.88 3.35 -3.54
N GLY A 276 0.27 3.23 -4.20
CA GLY A 276 0.97 1.95 -4.37
C GLY A 276 1.93 1.59 -3.23
N ARG A 277 2.44 2.60 -2.52
CA ARG A 277 3.57 2.45 -1.60
C ARG A 277 3.19 1.78 -0.27
N ASP A 278 2.37 2.44 0.54
CA ASP A 278 2.17 2.07 1.95
C ASP A 278 1.24 0.87 2.13
N SER A 279 0.30 0.71 1.20
CA SER A 279 -0.71 -0.36 1.25
C SER A 279 -0.07 -1.73 1.00
N THR A 280 0.80 -1.84 0.00
CA THR A 280 1.47 -3.08 -0.38
C THR A 280 2.51 -3.51 0.66
N SER A 281 3.32 -2.58 1.16
CA SER A 281 4.33 -2.85 2.18
C SER A 281 3.69 -3.37 3.47
N SER A 282 2.68 -2.67 3.98
CA SER A 282 1.98 -3.04 5.21
C SER A 282 1.30 -4.40 5.09
N ALA A 283 0.63 -4.68 3.97
CA ALA A 283 -0.02 -5.96 3.74
C ALA A 283 0.98 -7.14 3.76
N LEU A 284 2.16 -6.97 3.16
CA LEU A 284 3.21 -7.98 3.16
C LEU A 284 3.87 -8.15 4.54
N THR A 285 4.13 -7.06 5.26
CA THR A 285 4.66 -7.11 6.64
C THR A 285 3.71 -7.89 7.54
N TRP A 286 2.40 -7.62 7.48
CA TRP A 286 1.38 -8.37 8.22
C TRP A 286 1.33 -9.84 7.77
N CYS A 287 1.42 -10.11 6.46
CA CYS A 287 1.47 -11.46 5.93
C CYS A 287 2.62 -12.26 6.54
N PHE A 288 3.84 -11.71 6.52
CA PHE A 288 5.01 -12.38 7.08
C PHE A 288 4.95 -12.51 8.60
N TRP A 289 4.40 -11.52 9.32
CA TRP A 289 4.15 -11.63 10.75
C TRP A 289 3.21 -12.79 11.08
N ILE A 290 2.07 -12.90 10.37
CA ILE A 290 1.09 -13.97 10.53
C ILE A 290 1.72 -15.34 10.22
N LEU A 291 2.45 -15.46 9.11
CA LEU A 291 3.14 -16.70 8.73
C LEU A 291 4.17 -17.11 9.77
N SER A 292 4.92 -16.16 10.33
CA SER A 292 5.92 -16.42 11.37
C SER A 292 5.30 -16.82 12.72
N SER A 293 4.07 -16.39 13.00
CA SER A 293 3.37 -16.63 14.27
C SER A 293 2.45 -17.86 14.23
N ARG A 294 1.97 -18.24 13.03
CA ARG A 294 1.01 -19.35 12.83
C ARG A 294 1.32 -20.15 11.55
N PRO A 295 2.45 -20.88 11.50
CA PRO A 295 2.95 -21.50 10.26
C PRO A 295 2.07 -22.61 9.67
N HIS A 296 1.17 -23.24 10.46
CA HIS A 296 0.47 -24.48 10.02
C HIS A 296 -1.06 -24.38 9.92
N ASN A 297 -1.68 -23.24 10.25
CA ASN A 297 -3.15 -23.13 10.42
C ASN A 297 -3.82 -22.02 9.58
N GLY A 298 -3.17 -21.52 8.54
CA GLY A 298 -3.73 -20.47 7.67
C GLY A 298 -4.59 -21.05 6.54
N VAL A 299 -5.88 -20.69 6.49
CA VAL A 299 -6.72 -20.91 5.29
C VAL A 299 -6.92 -19.57 4.59
N CYS A 300 -6.48 -19.46 3.34
CA CYS A 300 -6.81 -18.30 2.52
C CYS A 300 -8.30 -18.34 2.16
N ARG A 301 -9.05 -17.32 2.56
CA ARG A 301 -10.47 -17.18 2.24
C ARG A 301 -10.69 -15.88 1.49
N THR A 302 -11.30 -15.98 0.31
CA THR A 302 -11.79 -14.82 -0.42
C THR A 302 -13.14 -14.42 0.15
N GLU A 303 -13.25 -13.17 0.58
CA GLU A 303 -14.51 -12.59 1.04
C GLU A 303 -15.09 -11.64 -0.02
N SER A 304 -16.40 -11.40 0.07
CA SER A 304 -17.06 -10.40 -0.77
C SER A 304 -16.39 -9.03 -0.61
N PRO A 305 -16.19 -8.27 -1.70
CA PRO A 305 -15.60 -6.93 -1.62
C PRO A 305 -16.49 -5.95 -0.86
N PHE A 306 -17.77 -6.28 -0.62
CA PHE A 306 -18.67 -5.47 0.20
C PHE A 306 -18.61 -5.85 1.69
N ARG A 307 -18.13 -7.06 2.00
CA ARG A 307 -17.84 -7.48 3.37
C ARG A 307 -16.43 -7.08 3.81
N PHE A 308 -15.48 -7.14 2.88
CA PHE A 308 -14.09 -6.76 3.10
C PHE A 308 -13.54 -5.90 1.94
N PRO A 309 -13.86 -4.60 1.90
CA PRO A 309 -13.47 -3.69 0.82
C PRO A 309 -12.00 -3.26 0.94
N VAL A 310 -11.05 -4.19 0.81
CA VAL A 310 -9.59 -3.88 0.84
C VAL A 310 -9.20 -3.11 -0.41
N PHE A 311 -9.68 -3.57 -1.57
CA PHE A 311 -9.50 -2.89 -2.85
C PHE A 311 -10.74 -2.10 -3.27
N HIS A 312 -11.58 -1.68 -2.32
CA HIS A 312 -12.90 -1.09 -2.62
C HIS A 312 -13.82 -2.04 -3.42
N ALA A 313 -14.91 -1.49 -3.94
CA ALA A 313 -15.83 -2.17 -4.85
C ALA A 313 -16.46 -1.16 -5.84
N GLY A 314 -17.17 -1.68 -6.84
CA GLY A 314 -17.88 -0.85 -7.83
C GLY A 314 -16.96 0.12 -8.59
N PRO A 315 -17.45 1.33 -8.96
CA PRO A 315 -16.66 2.28 -9.75
C PRO A 315 -15.34 2.72 -9.12
N ARG A 316 -15.20 2.64 -7.79
CA ARG A 316 -13.95 2.99 -7.05
C ARG A 316 -13.02 1.82 -6.76
N MET A 317 -13.28 0.61 -7.29
CA MET A 317 -12.37 -0.53 -7.11
C MET A 317 -10.91 -0.15 -7.42
N CYS A 318 -9.91 -0.62 -6.69
CA CYS A 318 -8.53 -0.21 -6.90
C CYS A 318 -8.06 -0.55 -8.33
N LEU A 319 -7.48 0.43 -9.03
CA LEU A 319 -6.89 0.24 -10.37
C LEU A 319 -5.66 -0.67 -10.32
N GLY A 320 -4.85 -0.50 -9.28
CA GLY A 320 -3.65 -1.28 -9.04
C GLY A 320 -3.89 -2.64 -8.39
N LYS A 321 -5.15 -3.13 -8.28
CA LYS A 321 -5.46 -4.39 -7.58
C LYS A 321 -4.67 -5.58 -8.12
N GLU A 322 -4.69 -5.78 -9.44
CA GLU A 322 -4.00 -6.91 -10.06
C GLU A 322 -2.47 -6.77 -9.95
N MET A 323 -1.96 -5.54 -10.10
CA MET A 323 -0.54 -5.24 -9.88
C MET A 323 -0.11 -5.54 -8.45
N ALA A 324 -0.87 -5.09 -7.46
CA ALA A 324 -0.59 -5.33 -6.05
C ALA A 324 -0.57 -6.83 -5.77
N TYR A 325 -1.48 -7.62 -6.35
CA TYR A 325 -1.42 -9.07 -6.22
C TYR A 325 -0.20 -9.70 -6.87
N VAL A 326 0.18 -9.26 -8.08
CA VAL A 326 1.41 -9.75 -8.74
C VAL A 326 2.62 -9.45 -7.86
N GLN A 327 2.76 -8.20 -7.39
CA GLN A 327 3.85 -7.78 -6.52
C GLN A 327 3.89 -8.59 -5.22
N MET A 328 2.77 -8.67 -4.52
CA MET A 328 2.69 -9.38 -3.25
C MET A 328 2.96 -10.88 -3.41
N LYS A 329 2.43 -11.52 -4.45
CA LYS A 329 2.65 -12.96 -4.71
C LYS A 329 4.10 -13.22 -5.08
N SER A 330 4.71 -12.42 -5.95
CA SER A 330 6.11 -12.59 -6.35
C SER A 330 7.05 -12.44 -5.16
N ILE A 331 6.82 -11.45 -4.29
CA ILE A 331 7.60 -11.25 -3.07
C ILE A 331 7.37 -12.41 -2.10
N ALA A 332 6.11 -12.71 -1.76
CA ALA A 332 5.80 -13.76 -0.80
C ALA A 332 6.35 -15.12 -1.24
N ALA A 333 6.16 -15.51 -2.51
CA ALA A 333 6.69 -16.76 -3.04
C ALA A 333 8.22 -16.81 -2.97
N SER A 334 8.91 -15.76 -3.45
CA SER A 334 10.37 -15.73 -3.49
C SER A 334 11.00 -15.72 -2.09
N VAL A 335 10.34 -15.09 -1.12
CA VAL A 335 10.84 -15.05 0.26
C VAL A 335 10.56 -16.38 0.96
N VAL A 336 9.34 -16.91 0.90
CA VAL A 336 8.96 -18.17 1.58
C VAL A 336 9.72 -19.37 1.02
N GLU A 337 10.01 -19.40 -0.29
CA GLU A 337 10.79 -20.46 -0.91
C GLU A 337 12.26 -20.47 -0.42
N LYS A 338 12.83 -19.29 -0.14
CA LYS A 338 14.26 -19.13 0.13
C LYS A 338 14.60 -18.92 1.60
N PHE A 339 13.65 -18.46 2.41
CA PHE A 339 13.90 -18.05 3.79
C PHE A 339 12.80 -18.51 4.75
N GLU A 340 13.21 -19.02 5.91
CA GLU A 340 12.41 -19.07 7.13
C GLU A 340 12.42 -17.67 7.77
N ILE A 341 11.24 -17.10 8.03
CA ILE A 341 11.07 -15.77 8.60
C ILE A 341 10.58 -15.87 10.04
N GLU A 342 11.25 -15.17 10.94
CA GLU A 342 10.93 -15.15 12.37
C GLU A 342 10.77 -13.70 12.84
N ALA A 343 9.55 -13.30 13.23
CA ALA A 343 9.35 -12.00 13.87
C ALA A 343 10.17 -11.91 15.16
N ALA A 344 10.84 -10.80 15.39
CA ALA A 344 11.64 -10.58 16.61
C ALA A 344 10.74 -10.44 17.85
N ASP A 345 9.50 -9.99 17.66
CA ASP A 345 8.56 -9.60 18.71
C ASP A 345 7.29 -10.49 18.67
N ARG A 346 7.45 -11.83 18.59
CA ARG A 346 6.34 -12.81 18.42
C ARG A 346 5.28 -12.77 19.51
N ASP A 347 5.66 -12.45 20.74
CA ASP A 347 4.78 -12.52 21.91
C ASP A 347 3.96 -11.23 22.13
N THR A 348 4.36 -10.14 21.48
CA THR A 348 3.59 -8.90 21.41
C THR A 348 2.79 -8.92 20.13
N CYS A 349 1.49 -9.25 20.23
CA CYS A 349 0.57 -8.98 19.14
C CYS A 349 0.71 -7.49 18.79
N PRO A 350 0.97 -7.12 17.52
CA PRO A 350 1.01 -5.73 17.13
C PRO A 350 -0.34 -5.13 17.53
N GLU A 351 -0.32 -4.06 18.32
CA GLU A 351 -1.54 -3.44 18.83
C GLU A 351 -2.53 -3.26 17.67
N HIS A 352 -3.70 -3.88 17.80
CA HIS A 352 -4.73 -3.82 16.78
C HIS A 352 -5.15 -2.36 16.59
N LEU A 353 -4.83 -1.80 15.44
CA LEU A 353 -5.39 -0.55 14.98
C LEU A 353 -6.71 -0.83 14.26
N LEU A 354 -7.76 -0.98 15.06
CA LEU A 354 -9.13 -0.72 14.61
C LEU A 354 -9.44 0.72 15.03
N LEU A 355 -9.40 1.65 14.07
CA LEU A 355 -10.12 2.91 14.17
C LEU A 355 -11.54 2.71 13.69
#